data_AF-A0AB38VIY2-F1
#
_entry.id   AF-A0AB38VIY2-F1
#
_cell.length_a   1.000
_cell.length_b   1.000
_cell.length_c   1.000
_cell.angle_alpha   90.00
_cell.angle_beta   90.00
_cell.angle_gamma   90.00
#
_symmetry.space_group_name_H-M   'P 1'
#
loop_
_entity.id
_entity.type
_entity.pdbx_description
1 polymer ?
#
loop_
_entity_poly.entity_id
_entity_poly.type
_entity_poly.pdbx_seq_one_letter_code
_entity_poly.pdbx_strand_id
1 'polypeptide(L)'
;MINLYQNSPYKLGEELLLANSFFAKGDVYRAKQVLQVEIYQQILLVCEYLLSLSTFEVEENKGDIFERLEHMIEAFQLNSLHPNTVIKCYYSLACHYSKSDDDKALGYLKQCFKSLKQLLQRFELHGDTFFYTIDDWLETIPTGIAPPTSQLQVIERVEDLFQNSQFKELSGRKEFQQMIQKLNDLKKDY
;
A
#
# COMPACT_ATOMS: atom_id res chain seq x y z
N MET A 1 19.52 16.07 -25.28
CA MET A 1 18.36 15.19 -24.99
C MET A 1 18.93 13.84 -24.59
N ILE A 2 18.90 13.48 -23.30
CA ILE A 2 19.32 12.14 -22.85
C ILE A 2 18.15 11.20 -23.15
N ASN A 3 18.35 10.23 -24.03
CA ASN A 3 17.33 9.22 -24.29
C ASN A 3 17.39 8.18 -23.17
N LEU A 4 16.61 8.43 -22.10
CA LEU A 4 16.60 7.65 -20.86
C LEU A 4 16.32 6.15 -21.07
N TYR A 5 15.75 5.76 -22.22
CA TYR A 5 15.32 4.40 -22.50
C TYR A 5 16.05 3.73 -23.68
N GLN A 6 17.09 4.37 -24.22
CA GLN A 6 17.74 3.90 -25.46
C GLN A 6 18.33 2.48 -25.38
N ASN A 7 18.57 1.97 -24.16
CA ASN A 7 19.04 0.62 -23.88
C ASN A 7 18.25 -0.08 -22.75
N SER A 8 17.02 0.37 -22.45
CA SER A 8 16.17 -0.35 -21.48
C SER A 8 15.45 -1.47 -22.23
N PRO A 9 15.80 -2.76 -22.03
CA PRO A 9 15.09 -3.84 -22.69
C PRO A 9 13.64 -3.84 -22.22
N TYR A 10 12.73 -4.15 -23.14
CA TYR A 10 11.35 -4.44 -22.78
C TYR A 10 11.34 -5.57 -21.74
N LYS A 11 10.59 -5.42 -20.64
CA LYS A 11 10.44 -6.50 -19.65
C LYS A 11 9.69 -7.66 -20.32
N LEU A 12 10.40 -8.73 -20.66
CA LEU A 12 9.85 -9.89 -21.36
C LEU A 12 9.09 -10.87 -20.45
N GLY A 13 9.02 -10.59 -19.14
CA GLY A 13 8.38 -11.45 -18.14
C GLY A 13 9.16 -12.74 -17.95
N GLU A 14 10.37 -12.66 -17.40
CA GLU A 14 11.22 -13.82 -17.12
C GLU A 14 10.49 -14.82 -16.20
N GLU A 15 9.68 -14.31 -15.29
CA GLU A 15 8.82 -15.04 -14.38
C GLU A 15 7.72 -15.82 -15.14
N LEU A 16 7.22 -15.30 -16.28
CA LEU A 16 6.29 -16.05 -17.14
C LEU A 16 7.00 -17.26 -17.77
N LEU A 17 8.24 -17.09 -18.22
CA LEU A 17 9.04 -18.18 -18.78
C LEU A 17 9.36 -19.22 -17.70
N LEU A 18 9.71 -18.79 -16.50
CA LEU A 18 9.98 -19.67 -15.36
C LEU A 18 8.73 -20.46 -14.95
N ALA A 19 7.57 -19.79 -14.84
CA ALA A 19 6.30 -20.44 -14.55
C ALA A 19 5.95 -21.51 -15.60
N ASN A 20 6.09 -21.17 -16.89
CA ASN A 20 5.85 -22.12 -17.99
C ASN A 20 6.82 -23.31 -17.95
N SER A 21 8.07 -23.08 -17.53
CA SER A 21 9.07 -24.15 -17.39
C SER A 21 8.72 -25.13 -16.25
N PHE A 22 8.22 -24.64 -15.12
CA PHE A 22 7.70 -25.50 -14.05
C PHE A 22 6.45 -26.27 -14.50
N PHE A 23 5.52 -25.59 -15.18
CA PHE A 23 4.32 -26.22 -15.71
C PHE A 23 4.64 -27.35 -16.70
N ALA A 24 5.59 -27.14 -17.62
CA ALA A 24 6.03 -28.15 -18.58
C ALA A 24 6.65 -29.40 -17.93
N LYS A 25 7.19 -29.27 -16.71
CA LYS A 25 7.71 -30.38 -15.90
C LYS A 25 6.64 -31.06 -15.03
N GLY A 26 5.39 -30.60 -15.09
CA GLY A 26 4.28 -31.08 -14.26
C GLY A 26 4.21 -30.44 -12.87
N ASP A 27 5.08 -29.48 -12.56
CA ASP A 27 5.11 -28.79 -11.27
C ASP A 27 4.17 -27.58 -11.27
N VAL A 28 2.87 -27.87 -11.21
CA VAL A 28 1.81 -26.85 -11.28
C VAL A 28 1.83 -25.92 -10.07
N TYR A 29 2.25 -26.40 -8.89
CA TYR A 29 2.31 -25.58 -7.69
C TYR A 29 3.37 -24.48 -7.82
N ARG A 30 4.61 -24.84 -8.19
CA ARG A 30 5.67 -23.85 -8.41
C ARG A 30 5.36 -22.88 -9.55
N ALA A 31 4.71 -23.35 -10.62
CA ALA A 31 4.26 -22.48 -11.70
C ALA A 31 3.32 -21.36 -11.18
N LYS A 32 2.35 -21.71 -10.34
CA LYS A 32 1.43 -20.74 -9.72
C LYS A 32 2.14 -19.83 -8.73
N GLN A 33 3.04 -20.38 -7.92
CA GLN A 33 3.80 -19.62 -6.94
C GLN A 33 4.64 -18.53 -7.58
N VAL A 34 5.36 -18.85 -8.66
CA VAL A 34 6.13 -17.85 -9.43
C VAL A 34 5.25 -16.67 -9.86
N LEU A 35 4.06 -16.97 -10.41
CA LEU A 35 3.14 -15.92 -10.87
C LEU A 35 2.53 -15.12 -9.71
N GLN A 36 2.12 -15.77 -8.62
CA GLN A 36 1.53 -15.07 -7.48
C GLN A 36 2.55 -14.17 -6.77
N VAL A 37 3.78 -14.66 -6.58
CA VAL A 37 4.89 -13.88 -6.01
C VAL A 37 5.22 -12.67 -6.88
N GLU A 38 5.23 -12.84 -8.20
CA GLU A 38 5.49 -11.73 -9.12
C GLU A 38 4.34 -10.71 -9.10
N ILE A 39 3.09 -11.16 -9.20
CA ILE A 39 1.91 -10.29 -9.13
C ILE A 39 1.90 -9.50 -7.81
N TYR A 40 2.14 -10.17 -6.68
CA TYR A 40 2.19 -9.55 -5.36
C TYR A 40 3.19 -8.40 -5.30
N GLN A 41 4.43 -8.65 -5.75
CA GLN A 41 5.48 -7.63 -5.75
C GLN A 41 5.18 -6.49 -6.74
N GLN A 42 4.71 -6.80 -7.96
CA GLN A 42 4.44 -5.77 -8.96
C GLN A 42 3.29 -4.84 -8.55
N ILE A 43 2.23 -5.35 -7.92
CA ILE A 43 1.13 -4.49 -7.47
C ILE A 43 1.62 -3.49 -6.42
N LEU A 44 2.44 -3.94 -5.47
CA LEU A 44 3.03 -3.05 -4.46
C LEU A 44 3.94 -2.00 -5.10
N LEU A 45 4.73 -2.37 -6.12
CA LEU A 45 5.55 -1.41 -6.88
C LEU A 45 4.69 -0.42 -7.67
N VAL A 46 3.60 -0.86 -8.30
CA VAL A 46 2.68 0.02 -9.02
C VAL A 46 2.03 1.02 -8.06
N CYS A 47 1.67 0.63 -6.83
CA CYS A 47 1.22 1.58 -5.81
C CYS A 47 2.26 2.69 -5.58
N GLU A 48 3.52 2.32 -5.37
CA GLU A 48 4.61 3.29 -5.12
C GLU A 48 4.89 4.15 -6.36
N TYR A 49 4.78 3.61 -7.58
CA TYR A 49 4.92 4.36 -8.83
C TYR A 49 3.78 5.36 -9.03
N LEU A 50 2.53 4.97 -8.78
CA LEU A 50 1.38 5.88 -8.86
C LEU A 50 1.50 7.01 -7.83
N LEU A 51 1.90 6.69 -6.60
CA LEU A 51 2.15 7.70 -5.55
C LEU A 51 3.26 8.68 -5.96
N SER A 52 4.37 8.16 -6.47
CA SER A 52 5.48 8.99 -6.94
C SER A 52 5.08 9.86 -8.13
N LEU A 53 4.37 9.28 -9.11
CA LEU A 53 3.85 10.01 -10.27
C LEU A 53 2.92 11.13 -9.84
N SER A 54 2.01 10.88 -8.89
CA SER A 54 1.10 11.92 -8.35
C SER A 54 1.84 13.12 -7.73
N THR A 55 3.07 12.92 -7.25
CA THR A 55 3.90 13.99 -6.69
C THR A 55 4.48 14.89 -7.79
N PHE A 56 4.76 14.33 -8.97
CA PHE A 56 5.34 15.05 -10.11
C PHE A 56 4.29 15.61 -11.07
N GLU A 57 3.05 15.15 -10.96
CA GLU A 57 1.95 15.50 -11.85
C GLU A 57 1.25 16.81 -11.46
N VAL A 58 0.66 17.49 -12.46
CA VAL A 58 -0.17 18.68 -12.25
C VAL A 58 -1.53 18.32 -11.65
N GLU A 59 -2.14 19.23 -10.90
CA GLU A 59 -3.32 18.93 -10.09
C GLU A 59 -4.52 18.43 -10.92
N GLU A 60 -4.73 18.93 -12.16
CA GLU A 60 -5.85 18.52 -13.00
C GLU A 60 -5.78 17.03 -13.42
N ASN A 61 -4.58 16.45 -13.47
CA ASN A 61 -4.36 15.07 -13.92
C ASN A 61 -4.26 14.07 -12.75
N LYS A 62 -4.23 14.54 -11.50
CA LYS A 62 -4.07 13.64 -10.33
C LYS A 62 -5.28 12.77 -10.08
N GLY A 63 -6.48 13.23 -10.44
CA GLY A 63 -7.72 12.48 -10.26
C GLY A 63 -7.64 11.08 -10.88
N ASP A 64 -7.17 11.00 -12.12
CA ASP A 64 -6.98 9.75 -12.87
C ASP A 64 -6.01 8.77 -12.19
N ILE A 65 -4.92 9.30 -11.60
CA ILE A 65 -3.91 8.50 -10.88
C ILE A 65 -4.54 7.91 -9.61
N PHE A 66 -5.26 8.74 -8.88
CA PHE A 66 -5.87 8.37 -7.61
C PHE A 66 -7.03 7.40 -7.77
N GLU A 67 -7.88 7.58 -8.79
CA GLU A 67 -8.95 6.62 -9.13
C GLU A 67 -8.38 5.23 -9.44
N ARG A 68 -7.31 5.17 -10.25
CA ARG A 68 -6.63 3.89 -10.56
C ARG A 68 -6.01 3.25 -9.32
N LEU A 69 -5.44 4.06 -8.43
CA LEU A 69 -4.90 3.58 -7.16
C LEU A 69 -5.99 2.98 -6.26
N GLU A 70 -7.15 3.64 -6.15
CA GLU A 70 -8.30 3.14 -5.39
C GLU A 70 -8.81 1.81 -5.94
N HIS A 71 -9.04 1.73 -7.25
CA HIS A 71 -9.49 0.49 -7.88
C HIS A 71 -8.50 -0.67 -7.71
N MET A 72 -7.19 -0.38 -7.71
CA MET A 72 -6.19 -1.41 -7.45
C MET A 72 -6.20 -1.90 -6.00
N ILE A 73 -6.41 -0.99 -5.03
CA ILE A 73 -6.57 -1.36 -3.61
C ILE A 73 -7.77 -2.29 -3.43
N GLU A 74 -8.88 -2.00 -4.10
CA GLU A 74 -10.11 -2.80 -4.05
C GLU A 74 -9.95 -4.16 -4.75
N ALA A 75 -9.44 -4.16 -5.99
CA ALA A 75 -9.34 -5.36 -6.82
C ALA A 75 -8.48 -6.46 -6.17
N PHE A 76 -7.41 -6.09 -5.48
CA PHE A 76 -6.50 -7.01 -4.81
C PHE A 76 -6.67 -7.04 -3.29
N GLN A 77 -7.73 -6.43 -2.76
CA GLN A 77 -8.01 -6.37 -1.32
C GLN A 77 -6.79 -5.94 -0.48
N LEU A 78 -6.02 -4.97 -0.99
CA LEU A 78 -4.70 -4.61 -0.45
C LEU A 78 -4.76 -4.10 0.98
N ASN A 79 -5.91 -3.59 1.42
CA ASN A 79 -6.07 -3.14 2.80
C ASN A 79 -5.92 -4.30 3.80
N SER A 80 -6.23 -5.52 3.37
CA SER A 80 -6.02 -6.73 4.15
C SER A 80 -4.69 -7.39 3.90
N LEU A 81 -4.24 -7.39 2.64
CA LEU A 81 -3.04 -8.07 2.22
C LEU A 81 -1.76 -7.31 2.59
N HIS A 82 -1.74 -5.99 2.41
CA HIS A 82 -0.58 -5.16 2.69
C HIS A 82 -0.98 -3.77 3.24
N PRO A 83 -1.56 -3.73 4.47
CA PRO A 83 -2.18 -2.51 5.00
C PRO A 83 -1.18 -1.34 5.14
N ASN A 84 0.11 -1.62 5.35
CA ASN A 84 1.14 -0.57 5.45
C ASN A 84 1.28 0.26 4.16
N THR A 85 1.16 -0.36 2.98
CA THR A 85 1.16 0.36 1.70
C THR A 85 -0.12 1.16 1.57
N VAL A 86 -1.26 0.55 1.92
CA VAL A 86 -2.57 1.20 1.82
C VAL A 86 -2.70 2.43 2.72
N ILE A 87 -2.07 2.45 3.90
CA ILE A 87 -1.97 3.66 4.73
C ILE A 87 -1.36 4.83 3.94
N LYS A 88 -0.26 4.59 3.20
CA LYS A 88 0.36 5.63 2.37
C LYS A 88 -0.56 6.08 1.24
N CYS A 89 -1.25 5.12 0.61
CA CYS A 89 -2.19 5.40 -0.47
C CYS A 89 -3.36 6.29 -0.01
N TYR A 90 -4.06 5.90 1.05
CA TYR A 90 -5.15 6.69 1.61
C TYR A 90 -4.67 8.03 2.17
N TYR A 91 -3.45 8.09 2.73
CA TYR A 91 -2.90 9.37 3.15
C TYR A 91 -2.71 10.31 1.96
N SER A 92 -2.17 9.84 0.84
CA SER A 92 -1.99 10.64 -0.37
C SER A 92 -3.33 11.13 -0.95
N LEU A 93 -4.35 10.26 -0.97
CA LEU A 93 -5.73 10.64 -1.31
C LEU A 93 -6.27 11.72 -0.38
N ALA A 94 -6.05 11.61 0.93
CA ALA A 94 -6.44 12.63 1.90
C ALA A 94 -5.75 13.97 1.62
N CYS A 95 -4.45 13.97 1.32
CA CYS A 95 -3.69 15.17 0.94
C CYS A 95 -4.25 15.84 -0.33
N HIS A 96 -4.66 15.05 -1.32
CA HIS A 96 -5.21 15.55 -2.57
C HIS A 96 -6.53 16.27 -2.33
N TYR A 97 -7.45 15.63 -1.59
CA TYR A 97 -8.76 16.20 -1.31
C TYR A 97 -8.76 17.28 -0.23
N SER A 98 -7.75 17.39 0.63
CA SER A 98 -7.71 18.44 1.68
C SER A 98 -7.65 19.87 1.12
N LYS A 99 -7.45 20.03 -0.20
CA LYS A 99 -7.44 21.32 -0.88
C LYS A 99 -8.81 21.72 -1.45
N SER A 100 -9.73 20.76 -1.58
CA SER A 100 -10.96 20.93 -2.38
C SER A 100 -12.22 20.35 -1.73
N ASP A 101 -12.08 19.32 -0.88
CA ASP A 101 -13.18 18.57 -0.28
C ASP A 101 -12.76 17.97 1.07
N ASP A 102 -13.05 18.71 2.14
CA ASP A 102 -12.74 18.32 3.52
C ASP A 102 -13.42 17.02 3.96
N ASP A 103 -14.61 16.72 3.43
CA ASP A 103 -15.36 15.52 3.79
C ASP A 103 -14.70 14.27 3.17
N LYS A 104 -14.25 14.37 1.91
CA LYS A 104 -13.43 13.31 1.30
C LYS A 104 -12.10 13.16 1.99
N ALA A 105 -11.40 14.25 2.27
CA ALA A 105 -10.11 14.20 2.98
C ALA A 105 -10.26 13.48 4.33
N LEU A 106 -11.27 13.84 5.10
CA LEU A 106 -11.61 13.19 6.36
C LEU A 106 -12.00 11.70 6.17
N GLY A 107 -12.73 11.39 5.10
CA GLY A 107 -13.07 10.02 4.71
C GLY A 107 -11.83 9.15 4.50
N TYR A 108 -10.83 9.63 3.77
CA TYR A 108 -9.58 8.90 3.55
C TYR A 108 -8.73 8.78 4.82
N LEU A 109 -8.70 9.79 5.69
CA LEU A 109 -8.05 9.67 7.00
C LEU A 109 -8.72 8.59 7.86
N LYS A 110 -10.05 8.47 7.82
CA LYS A 110 -10.75 7.34 8.48
C LYS A 110 -10.30 5.99 7.92
N GLN A 111 -10.07 5.91 6.61
CA GLN A 111 -9.55 4.69 5.98
C GLN A 111 -8.10 4.42 6.39
N CYS A 112 -7.22 5.42 6.45
CA CYS A 112 -5.86 5.27 7.01
C CYS A 112 -5.91 4.66 8.42
N PHE A 113 -6.77 5.18 9.29
CA PHE A 113 -6.91 4.68 10.65
C PHE A 113 -7.43 3.23 10.69
N LYS A 114 -8.35 2.86 9.79
CA LYS A 114 -8.82 1.48 9.62
C LYS A 114 -7.68 0.56 9.15
N SER A 115 -6.89 0.98 8.17
CA SER A 115 -5.71 0.25 7.67
C SER A 115 -4.67 0.04 8.77
N LEU A 116 -4.42 1.05 9.61
CA LEU A 116 -3.54 0.94 10.77
C LEU A 116 -4.02 -0.17 11.72
N LYS A 117 -5.31 -0.18 12.08
CA LYS A 117 -5.85 -1.25 12.94
C LYS A 117 -5.67 -2.63 12.32
N GLN A 118 -5.87 -2.75 11.01
CA GLN A 118 -5.69 -4.00 10.30
C GLN A 118 -4.22 -4.46 10.31
N LEU A 119 -3.29 -3.54 10.10
CA LEU A 119 -1.85 -3.80 10.22
C LEU A 119 -1.47 -4.32 11.61
N LEU A 120 -2.03 -3.72 12.66
CA LEU A 120 -1.72 -4.11 14.04
C LEU A 120 -2.29 -5.48 14.44
N GLN A 121 -3.35 -5.96 13.77
CA GLN A 121 -3.92 -7.29 14.01
C GLN A 121 -3.05 -8.41 13.46
N ARG A 122 -2.36 -8.17 12.34
CA ARG A 122 -1.39 -9.10 11.74
C ARG A 122 -0.17 -8.31 11.27
N PHE A 123 0.80 -8.18 12.18
CA PHE A 123 1.96 -7.31 11.99
C PHE A 123 3.13 -8.04 11.31
N GLU A 124 2.83 -8.80 10.26
CA GLU A 124 3.76 -9.63 9.49
C GLU A 124 3.28 -9.71 8.04
N LEU A 125 4.18 -9.95 7.08
CA LEU A 125 3.83 -10.22 5.69
C LEU A 125 3.07 -11.55 5.57
N HIS A 126 2.11 -11.60 4.65
CA HIS A 126 1.31 -12.79 4.42
C HIS A 126 0.62 -12.81 3.04
N GLY A 127 0.23 -14.01 2.61
CA GLY A 127 -0.73 -14.23 1.54
C GLY A 127 -2.19 -14.10 1.98
N ASP A 128 -3.09 -14.34 1.04
CA ASP A 128 -4.54 -14.40 1.26
C ASP A 128 -5.18 -15.50 0.40
N THR A 129 -6.51 -15.48 0.26
CA THR A 129 -7.23 -16.48 -0.54
C THR A 129 -6.85 -16.49 -2.03
N PHE A 130 -6.38 -15.36 -2.56
CA PHE A 130 -5.86 -15.26 -3.93
C PHE A 130 -4.36 -15.59 -3.98
N PHE A 131 -3.56 -14.99 -3.10
CA PHE A 131 -2.13 -15.19 -2.93
C PHE A 131 -1.79 -16.40 -2.03
N TYR A 132 -2.49 -17.52 -2.21
CA TYR A 132 -2.42 -18.66 -1.28
C TYR A 132 -1.09 -19.43 -1.33
N THR A 133 -0.23 -19.19 -2.31
CA THR A 133 1.06 -19.89 -2.46
C THR A 133 2.27 -19.06 -2.01
N ILE A 134 2.07 -17.79 -1.64
CA ILE A 134 3.20 -16.89 -1.37
C ILE A 134 3.79 -17.07 0.03
N ASP A 135 3.07 -17.67 0.97
CA ASP A 135 3.54 -17.84 2.35
C ASP A 135 4.85 -18.65 2.39
N ASP A 136 4.98 -19.73 1.60
CA ASP A 136 6.24 -20.48 1.49
C ASP A 136 7.40 -19.61 0.99
N TRP A 137 7.13 -18.66 0.08
CA TRP A 137 8.16 -17.73 -0.42
C TRP A 137 8.51 -16.69 0.64
N LEU A 138 7.52 -16.17 1.37
CA LEU A 138 7.73 -15.22 2.45
C LEU A 138 8.66 -15.78 3.54
N GLU A 139 8.55 -17.08 3.85
CA GLU A 139 9.46 -17.78 4.78
C GLU A 139 10.91 -17.83 4.29
N THR A 140 11.15 -17.67 2.98
CA THR A 140 12.52 -17.63 2.42
C THR A 140 13.17 -16.25 2.47
N ILE A 141 12.42 -15.20 2.83
CA ILE A 141 12.95 -13.84 2.91
C ILE A 141 14.00 -13.76 4.02
N PRO A 142 15.26 -13.39 3.74
CA PRO A 142 16.34 -13.39 4.74
C PRO A 142 16.08 -12.46 5.95
N THR A 143 15.34 -11.38 5.74
CA THR A 143 14.96 -10.43 6.80
C THR A 143 13.75 -10.91 7.62
N GLY A 144 13.14 -12.04 7.24
CA GLY A 144 11.88 -12.52 7.79
C GLY A 144 10.67 -11.72 7.30
N ILE A 145 9.51 -12.09 7.84
CA ILE A 145 8.21 -11.53 7.47
C ILE A 145 7.75 -10.38 8.38
N ALA A 146 8.45 -10.14 9.49
CA ALA A 146 8.15 -9.02 10.38
C ALA A 146 8.62 -7.69 9.76
N PRO A 147 7.86 -6.59 9.92
CA PRO A 147 8.31 -5.26 9.53
C PRO A 147 9.62 -4.87 10.25
N PRO A 148 10.49 -4.06 9.63
CA PRO A 148 11.74 -3.59 10.25
C PRO A 148 11.53 -2.50 11.32
N THR A 149 10.29 -2.31 11.79
CA THR A 149 9.84 -1.23 12.67
C THR A 149 8.88 -1.80 13.72
N SER A 150 8.75 -1.17 14.88
CA SER A 150 7.80 -1.61 15.90
C SER A 150 6.38 -1.16 15.60
N GLN A 151 5.38 -1.83 16.19
CA GLN A 151 3.98 -1.40 16.14
C GLN A 151 3.80 0.04 16.65
N LEU A 152 4.49 0.40 17.74
CA LEU A 152 4.50 1.77 18.28
C LEU A 152 5.00 2.79 17.27
N GLN A 153 6.15 2.53 16.62
CA GLN A 153 6.72 3.43 15.60
C GLN A 153 5.78 3.63 14.40
N VAL A 154 5.03 2.59 14.01
CA VAL A 154 4.01 2.70 12.97
C VAL A 154 2.85 3.59 13.41
N ILE A 155 2.39 3.46 14.65
CA ILE A 155 1.30 4.29 15.20
C ILE A 155 1.75 5.75 15.27
N GLU A 156 2.94 6.02 15.80
CA GLU A 156 3.54 7.37 15.87
C GLU A 156 3.66 8.00 14.48
N ARG A 157 4.16 7.24 13.50
CA ARG A 157 4.22 7.71 12.11
C ARG A 157 2.83 8.07 11.55
N VAL A 158 1.79 7.28 11.82
CA VAL A 158 0.44 7.59 11.34
C VAL A 158 -0.15 8.81 12.05
N GLU A 159 0.15 8.99 13.33
CA GLU A 159 -0.24 10.20 14.05
C GLU A 159 0.43 11.45 13.48
N ASP A 160 1.75 11.41 13.23
CA ASP A 160 2.50 12.51 12.63
C ASP A 160 1.91 12.93 11.27
N LEU A 161 1.48 11.95 10.47
CA LEU A 161 0.78 12.20 9.21
C LEU A 161 -0.52 13.00 9.44
N PHE A 162 -1.30 12.67 10.47
CA PHE A 162 -2.56 13.36 10.75
C PHE A 162 -2.34 14.77 11.30
N GLN A 163 -1.20 15.02 11.95
CA GLN A 163 -0.83 16.34 12.47
C GLN A 163 -0.26 17.29 11.39
N ASN A 164 -0.18 16.84 10.13
CA ASN A 164 0.28 17.68 9.03
C ASN A 164 -0.56 18.96 8.89
N SER A 165 0.08 20.10 8.66
CA SER A 165 -0.55 21.41 8.55
C SER A 165 -1.59 21.51 7.43
N GLN A 166 -1.51 20.65 6.41
CA GLN A 166 -2.51 20.57 5.34
C GLN A 166 -3.91 20.18 5.83
N PHE A 167 -4.04 19.58 7.03
CA PHE A 167 -5.32 19.19 7.64
C PHE A 167 -5.80 20.17 8.70
N LYS A 168 -5.24 21.39 8.74
CA LYS A 168 -5.60 22.40 9.75
C LYS A 168 -7.10 22.70 9.76
N GLU A 169 -7.75 22.76 8.60
CA GLU A 169 -9.20 22.99 8.49
C GLU A 169 -10.03 21.85 9.10
N LEU A 170 -9.49 20.62 9.14
CA LEU A 170 -10.13 19.46 9.77
C LEU A 170 -10.01 19.47 11.30
N SER A 171 -9.13 20.29 11.90
CA SER A 171 -8.88 20.29 13.35
C SER A 171 -10.11 20.62 14.20
N GLY A 172 -11.06 21.39 13.66
CA GLY A 172 -12.34 21.71 14.30
C GLY A 172 -13.39 20.60 14.19
N ARG A 173 -13.18 19.59 13.33
CA ARG A 173 -14.15 18.51 13.11
C ARG A 173 -14.07 17.52 14.26
N LYS A 174 -15.21 17.28 14.92
CA LYS A 174 -15.34 16.32 16.03
C LYS A 174 -14.81 14.93 15.67
N GLU A 175 -15.07 14.48 14.45
CA GLU A 175 -14.64 13.17 13.96
C GLU A 175 -13.11 13.07 13.83
N PHE A 176 -12.46 14.15 13.38
CA PHE A 176 -11.01 14.23 13.28
C PHE A 176 -10.37 14.21 14.68
N GLN A 177 -10.88 15.02 15.61
CA GLN A 177 -10.43 15.02 17.01
C GLN A 177 -10.58 13.65 17.67
N GLN A 178 -11.68 12.94 17.41
CA GLN A 178 -11.89 11.57 17.88
C GLN A 178 -10.86 10.59 17.31
N MET A 179 -10.43 10.74 16.05
CA MET A 179 -9.38 9.89 15.49
C MET A 179 -8.03 10.14 16.15
N ILE A 180 -7.66 11.41 16.37
CA ILE A 180 -6.43 11.77 17.10
C ILE A 180 -6.45 11.19 18.51
N GLN A 181 -7.58 11.30 19.23
CA GLN A 181 -7.72 10.71 20.56
C GLN A 181 -7.55 9.18 20.51
N LYS A 182 -8.18 8.50 19.54
CA LYS A 182 -8.04 7.05 19.39
C LYS A 182 -6.61 6.62 19.04
N LEU A 183 -5.87 7.40 18.25
CA LEU A 183 -4.45 7.16 17.97
C LEU A 183 -3.61 7.30 19.25
N ASN A 184 -3.87 8.34 20.05
CA ASN A 184 -3.22 8.54 21.34
C ASN A 184 -3.49 7.43 22.34
N ASP A 185 -4.72 6.91 22.39
CA ASP A 185 -5.06 5.80 23.26
C ASP A 185 -4.41 4.50 22.77
N LEU A 186 -4.40 4.26 21.45
CA LEU A 186 -3.76 3.09 20.85
C LEU A 186 -2.25 3.01 21.17
N LYS A 187 -1.54 4.15 21.20
CA LYS A 187 -0.12 4.19 21.59
C LYS A 187 0.13 3.68 23.02
N LYS A 188 -0.82 3.83 23.93
CA LYS A 188 -0.63 3.42 25.34
C LYS A 188 -0.66 1.90 25.51
N ASP A 189 -1.16 1.19 24.52
CA ASP A 189 -1.24 -0.28 24.51
C ASP A 189 0.07 -0.95 24.03
N TYR A 190 1.07 -0.16 23.60
CA TYR A 190 2.37 -0.62 23.06
C TYR A 190 3.56 0.06 23.74
#